data_AF-H9CJJ2-F1
#
_entry.id   AF-H9CJJ2-F1
#
_cell.length_a   1.000
_cell.length_b   1.000
_cell.length_c   1.000
_cell.angle_alpha   90.00
_cell.angle_beta   90.00
_cell.angle_gamma   90.00
#
_symmetry.space_group_name_H-M   'P 1'
#
loop_
_entity.id
_entity.type
_entity.pdbx_description
1 polymer ?
#
loop_
_entity_poly.entity_id
_entity_poly.type
_entity_poly.pdbx_seq_one_letter_code
_entity_poly.pdbx_strand_id
1 'polypeptide(L)'
;MTEQSPFLVQVNQAFNVPAPDSFVLEGFSADTTHPNIPVRKDEYVFRKEDLRDVLAFLSNPDGDGLYITGPTGCGKTSLICQVASRLNWPVQ
;
A
#
# COMPACT_ATOMS: atom_id res chain seq x y z
N MET A 1 -6.21 -23.65 -11.08
CA MET A 1 -6.00 -22.45 -10.24
C MET A 1 -4.84 -22.77 -9.33
N THR A 2 -3.64 -22.33 -9.66
CA THR A 2 -2.47 -22.49 -8.79
C THR A 2 -2.61 -21.50 -7.65
N GLU A 3 -2.83 -22.00 -6.43
CA GLU A 3 -2.69 -21.21 -5.21
C GLU A 3 -1.22 -20.76 -5.13
N GLN A 4 -0.94 -19.55 -5.63
CA GLN A 4 0.28 -18.85 -5.28
C GLN A 4 0.15 -18.45 -3.82
N SER A 5 1.09 -18.90 -2.99
CA SER A 5 1.18 -18.47 -1.61
C SER A 5 1.17 -16.93 -1.55
N PRO A 6 0.40 -16.33 -0.62
CA PRO A 6 0.28 -14.88 -0.55
C PRO A 6 1.65 -14.25 -0.27
N PHE A 7 2.00 -13.22 -1.04
CA PHE A 7 3.20 -12.44 -0.79
C PHE A 7 2.93 -11.48 0.37
N LEU A 8 3.44 -11.78 1.55
CA LEU A 8 3.20 -10.98 2.75
C LEU A 8 4.27 -9.90 2.92
N VAL A 9 3.81 -8.67 3.19
CA VAL A 9 4.65 -7.49 3.39
C VAL A 9 4.53 -7.03 4.84
N GLN A 10 5.66 -6.90 5.54
CA GLN A 10 5.69 -6.35 6.90
C GLN A 10 5.49 -4.83 6.88
N VAL A 11 4.47 -4.35 7.59
CA VAL A 11 4.05 -2.95 7.52
C VAL A 11 5.09 -2.00 8.09
N ASN A 12 5.71 -2.37 9.21
CA ASN A 12 6.73 -1.53 9.85
C ASN A 12 7.94 -1.28 8.95
N GLN A 13 8.42 -2.30 8.23
CA GLN A 13 9.54 -2.21 7.31
C GLN A 13 9.16 -1.49 6.01
N ALA A 14 8.00 -1.82 5.44
CA ALA A 14 7.59 -1.25 4.16
C ALA A 14 7.26 0.25 4.24
N PHE A 15 6.64 0.68 5.35
CA PHE A 15 6.14 2.04 5.52
C PHE A 15 6.95 2.88 6.51
N ASN A 16 7.95 2.29 7.19
CA ASN A 16 8.76 2.94 8.23
C ASN A 16 7.89 3.57 9.34
N VAL A 17 6.93 2.81 9.85
CA VAL A 17 5.98 3.22 10.89
C VAL A 17 6.09 2.32 12.12
N PRO A 18 5.76 2.83 13.34
CA PRO A 18 5.76 2.01 14.55
C PRO A 18 4.55 1.06 14.55
N ALA A 19 4.70 -0.08 13.86
CA ALA A 19 3.75 -1.18 13.86
C ALA A 19 4.42 -2.47 14.37
N PRO A 20 3.66 -3.41 14.97
CA PRO A 20 4.20 -4.72 15.37
C PRO A 20 4.72 -5.51 14.17
N ASP A 21 5.75 -6.36 14.37
CA ASP A 21 6.28 -7.25 13.33
C ASP A 21 5.25 -8.26 12.82
N SER A 22 4.24 -8.58 13.64
CA SER A 22 3.12 -9.44 13.27
C SER A 22 2.11 -8.76 12.34
N PHE A 23 2.19 -7.45 12.15
CA PHE A 23 1.28 -6.73 11.27
C PHE A 23 1.80 -6.78 9.83
N VAL A 24 1.19 -7.68 9.06
CA VAL A 24 1.49 -7.93 7.65
C VAL A 24 0.27 -7.61 6.78
N LEU A 25 0.53 -7.20 5.55
CA LEU A 25 -0.48 -7.08 4.50
C LEU A 25 -0.13 -7.97 3.33
N GLU A 26 -1.16 -8.38 2.59
CA GLU A 26 -0.98 -9.05 1.31
C GLU A 26 -0.51 -8.02 0.26
N GLY A 27 0.63 -8.31 -0.35
CA GLY A 27 1.09 -7.66 -1.57
C GLY A 27 0.79 -8.52 -2.79
N PHE A 28 0.96 -7.93 -3.98
CA PHE A 28 0.60 -8.60 -5.24
C PHE A 28 1.48 -9.80 -5.55
N SER A 29 2.79 -9.60 -5.46
CA SER A 29 3.82 -10.54 -5.89
C SER A 29 5.18 -10.08 -5.36
N ALA A 30 6.11 -11.02 -5.24
CA ALA A 30 7.52 -10.69 -5.00
C ALA A 30 8.18 -10.04 -6.23
N ASP A 31 7.56 -10.11 -7.41
CA ASP A 31 8.04 -9.44 -8.63
C ASP A 31 7.84 -7.92 -8.53
N THR A 32 8.96 -7.20 -8.59
CA THR A 32 9.00 -5.73 -8.56
C THR A 32 9.18 -5.11 -9.95
N THR A 33 9.20 -5.91 -11.02
CA THR A 33 9.54 -5.46 -12.38
C THR A 33 8.33 -5.12 -13.24
N HIS A 34 7.12 -5.38 -12.75
CA HIS A 34 5.89 -5.11 -13.50
C HIS A 34 5.78 -3.59 -13.83
N PRO A 35 5.60 -3.21 -15.10
CA PRO A 35 5.72 -1.82 -15.56
C PRO A 35 4.69 -0.87 -14.95
N ASN A 36 3.55 -1.40 -14.51
CA ASN A 36 2.47 -0.62 -13.88
C ASN A 36 2.61 -0.49 -12.35
N ILE A 37 3.65 -1.06 -11.73
CA ILE A 37 3.94 -0.76 -10.32
C ILE A 37 4.43 0.69 -10.24
N PRO A 38 3.82 1.55 -9.40
CA PRO A 38 4.27 2.94 -9.30
C PRO A 38 5.72 3.04 -8.85
N VAL A 39 6.40 4.08 -9.34
CA VAL A 39 7.78 4.37 -8.92
C VAL A 39 7.82 4.60 -7.41
N ARG A 40 8.55 3.72 -6.72
CA ARG A 40 8.80 3.82 -5.29
C ARG A 40 9.70 5.02 -4.97
N LYS A 41 9.30 5.80 -3.97
CA LYS A 41 10.09 6.89 -3.40
C LYS A 41 10.35 6.57 -1.93
N ASP A 42 11.60 6.25 -1.61
CA ASP A 42 12.00 5.86 -0.25
C ASP A 42 12.00 7.07 0.70
N GLU A 43 12.16 8.29 0.18
CA GLU A 43 12.07 9.54 0.92
C GLU A 43 10.62 10.00 1.20
N TYR A 44 9.61 9.29 0.70
CA TYR A 44 8.21 9.65 0.93
C TYR A 44 7.81 9.45 2.39
N VAL A 45 7.32 10.52 3.02
CA VAL A 45 6.83 10.52 4.40
C VAL A 45 5.32 10.37 4.41
N PHE A 46 4.83 9.29 5.03
CA PHE A 46 3.40 9.06 5.20
C PHE A 46 2.83 9.88 6.35
N ARG A 47 1.67 10.51 6.09
CA ARG A 47 0.78 10.98 7.17
C ARG A 47 0.16 9.76 7.85
N LYS A 48 0.27 9.70 9.18
CA LYS A 48 -0.09 8.49 9.94
C LYS A 48 -1.57 8.17 9.81
N GLU A 49 -2.42 9.19 9.90
CA GLU A 49 -3.86 9.09 9.75
C GLU A 49 -4.27 8.55 8.38
N ASP A 50 -3.81 9.18 7.31
CA ASP A 50 -4.13 8.78 5.94
C ASP A 50 -3.64 7.36 5.63
N LEU A 51 -2.41 7.03 6.03
CA LEU A 51 -1.85 5.70 5.83
C LEU A 51 -2.66 4.66 6.60
N ARG A 52 -2.96 4.89 7.88
CA ARG A 52 -3.72 3.96 8.71
C ARG A 52 -5.06 3.63 8.06
N ASP A 53 -5.78 4.63 7.55
CA ASP A 53 -7.10 4.42 6.98
C ASP A 53 -7.01 3.61 5.67
N VAL A 54 -5.98 3.85 4.84
CA VAL A 54 -5.70 3.01 3.65
C VAL A 54 -5.33 1.58 4.05
N LEU A 55 -4.41 1.38 4.99
CA LEU A 55 -3.99 0.03 5.40
C LEU A 55 -5.14 -0.75 6.06
N ALA A 56 -6.00 -0.08 6.84
CA ALA A 56 -7.18 -0.68 7.43
C ALA A 56 -8.16 -1.17 6.35
N PHE A 57 -8.44 -0.32 5.35
CA PHE A 57 -9.27 -0.70 4.21
C PHE A 57 -8.66 -1.89 3.45
N LEU A 58 -7.35 -1.87 3.15
CA LEU A 58 -6.70 -2.98 2.45
C LEU A 58 -6.67 -4.28 3.26
N SER A 59 -6.61 -4.19 4.58
CA SER A 59 -6.63 -5.37 5.45
C SER A 59 -8.00 -6.07 5.48
N ASN A 60 -9.08 -5.31 5.34
CA ASN A 60 -10.44 -5.83 5.28
C ASN A 60 -11.38 -4.86 4.54
N PRO A 61 -11.49 -4.97 3.21
CA PRO A 61 -12.29 -4.03 2.41
C PRO A 61 -13.79 -4.27 2.51
N ASP A 62 -14.22 -5.42 3.05
CA ASP A 62 -15.64 -5.80 3.22
C ASP A 62 -16.51 -5.65 1.96
N GLY A 63 -15.90 -5.82 0.78
CA GLY A 63 -16.59 -5.70 -0.51
C GLY A 63 -16.94 -4.26 -0.93
N ASP A 64 -16.45 -3.24 -0.22
CA ASP A 64 -16.69 -1.82 -0.51
C ASP A 64 -15.45 -1.13 -1.12
N GLY A 65 -15.59 0.15 -1.48
CA GLY A 65 -14.54 1.00 -2.00
C GLY A 65 -14.08 2.08 -1.01
N LEU A 66 -12.78 2.38 -1.04
CA LEU A 66 -12.23 3.52 -0.29
C LEU A 66 -12.35 4.81 -1.09
N TYR A 67 -13.09 5.79 -0.56
CA TYR A 67 -13.19 7.14 -1.14
C TYR A 67 -12.30 8.15 -0.42
N ILE A 68 -11.34 8.74 -1.14
CA ILE A 68 -10.40 9.74 -0.58
C ILE A 68 -10.66 11.10 -1.22
N THR A 69 -10.90 12.12 -0.39
CA THR A 69 -11.23 13.49 -0.81
C THR A 69 -10.25 14.52 -0.25
N GLY A 70 -10.19 15.70 -0.86
CA GLY A 70 -9.38 16.84 -0.44
C GLY A 70 -8.95 17.74 -1.59
N PRO A 71 -8.33 18.91 -1.31
CA PRO A 71 -7.91 19.87 -2.33
C PRO A 71 -6.90 19.31 -3.34
N THR A 72 -6.73 19.98 -4.47
CA THR A 72 -5.68 19.65 -5.44
C THR A 72 -4.30 19.82 -4.80
N GLY A 73 -3.35 18.91 -5.09
CA GLY A 73 -1.99 19.00 -4.56
C GLY A 73 -1.81 18.54 -3.11
N CYS A 74 -2.84 18.06 -2.41
CA CYS A 74 -2.70 17.59 -1.02
C CYS A 74 -2.09 16.18 -0.86
N GLY A 75 -1.74 15.52 -1.97
CA GLY A 75 -1.01 14.25 -1.96
C GLY A 75 -1.84 12.96 -2.05
N LYS A 76 -3.14 13.02 -2.37
CA LYS A 76 -4.02 11.84 -2.49
C LYS A 76 -3.48 10.77 -3.45
N THR A 77 -3.16 11.18 -4.69
CA THR A 77 -2.59 10.27 -5.70
C THR A 77 -1.23 9.74 -5.25
N SER A 78 -0.39 10.60 -4.69
CA SER A 78 0.92 10.20 -4.17
C SER A 78 0.79 9.16 -3.05
N LEU A 79 -0.18 9.31 -2.14
CA LEU A 79 -0.44 8.34 -1.07
C LEU A 79 -0.73 6.95 -1.64
N ILE A 80 -1.72 6.84 -2.54
CA ILE A 80 -2.11 5.55 -3.13
C ILE A 80 -0.97 4.95 -3.96
N CYS A 81 -0.30 5.74 -4.80
CA CYS A 81 0.83 5.25 -5.57
C CYS A 81 1.98 4.74 -4.68
N GLN A 82 2.26 5.42 -3.57
CA GLN A 82 3.32 5.03 -2.65
C GLN A 82 2.93 3.83 -1.77
N VAL A 83 1.65 3.63 -1.47
CA VAL A 83 1.16 2.38 -0.86
C VAL A 83 1.30 1.21 -1.85
N ALA A 84 0.80 1.39 -3.07
CA ALA A 84 0.87 0.36 -4.10
C ALA A 84 2.31 -0.05 -4.44
N SER A 85 3.26 0.91 -4.50
CA SER A 85 4.67 0.61 -4.75
C SER A 85 5.36 -0.20 -3.64
N ARG A 86 4.84 -0.14 -2.41
CA ARG A 86 5.34 -0.93 -1.26
C ARG A 86 4.75 -2.32 -1.19
N LEU A 87 3.55 -2.48 -1.75
CA LEU A 87 2.83 -3.75 -1.84
C LEU A 87 3.04 -4.45 -3.20
N ASN A 88 3.88 -3.88 -4.08
CA ASN A 88 4.09 -4.33 -5.46
C ASN A 88 2.80 -4.41 -6.29
N TRP A 89 1.80 -3.59 -5.98
CA TRP A 89 0.54 -3.61 -6.72
C TRP A 89 0.65 -2.79 -8.00
N PRO A 90 0.33 -3.39 -9.17
CA PRO A 90 0.18 -2.64 -10.40
C PRO A 90 -1.10 -1.79 -10.36
N VAL A 91 -1.01 -0.55 -10.82
CA VAL A 91 -2.15 0.39 -10.92
C VAL A 91 -2.25 0.94 -12.35
N GLN A 92 -3.46 1.31 -12.78
CA GLN A 92 -3.73 1.87 -14.11
C GLN A 92 -4.20 3.32 -14.03
#